data_AF-A0A3D4DIR7-F1
#
_entry.id   AF-A0A3D4DIR7-F1
#
_cell.length_a   1.000
_cell.length_b   1.000
_cell.length_c   1.000
_cell.angle_alpha   90.00
_cell.angle_beta   90.00
_cell.angle_gamma   90.00
#
_symmetry.space_group_name_H-M   'P 1'
#
loop_
_entity.id
_entity.type
_entity.pdbx_description
1 polymer ?
#
loop_
_entity_poly.entity_id
_entity_poly.type
_entity_poly.pdbx_seq_one_letter_code
_entity_poly.pdbx_strand_id
1 'polypeptide(L)'
;MKKIKEILIFCILVIVIGIAMATVVIKIEQKSNEDNADKENINSESTSNITPTEDALRFKKEYEDVNGTIREKDGMLFNNVDIPEQNPIQYINIDEFVDILNNKSGIVFLSSPTCPYCRASISSLLKAAKELKMTTIYYYDISKDENETDSENEIQELKRYGIITENEEGKNAWKIPQLLNIKDKKIVSSANGAMYELENGQTKYDKLTQTQENDIYNIYKKVLTYSY
;
A
#
# COMPACT_ATOMS: atom_id res chain seq x y z
N MET A 1 38.82 -10.90 69.40
CA MET A 1 39.14 -9.66 68.65
C MET A 1 39.40 -9.88 67.15
N LYS A 2 40.15 -10.91 66.73
CA LYS A 2 40.46 -11.16 65.30
C LYS A 2 39.22 -11.42 64.42
N LYS A 3 38.30 -12.30 64.85
CA LYS A 3 37.03 -12.58 64.15
C LYS A 3 36.11 -11.37 63.98
N ILE A 4 36.09 -10.44 64.94
CA ILE A 4 35.26 -9.22 64.86
C ILE A 4 35.83 -8.26 63.81
N LYS A 5 37.17 -8.14 63.71
CA LYS A 5 37.82 -7.36 62.64
C LYS A 5 37.57 -7.96 61.26
N GLU A 6 37.60 -9.29 61.13
CA GLU A 6 37.32 -9.99 59.87
C GLU A 6 35.85 -9.79 59.42
N ILE A 7 34.89 -9.85 60.34
CA ILE A 7 33.48 -9.56 60.06
C ILE A 7 33.29 -8.09 59.66
N LEU A 8 33.95 -7.15 60.34
CA LEU A 8 33.86 -5.73 60.02
C LEU A 8 34.43 -5.42 58.63
N ILE A 9 35.57 -6.03 58.28
CA ILE A 9 36.19 -5.91 56.95
C ILE A 9 35.26 -6.49 55.88
N PHE A 10 34.63 -7.64 56.13
CA PHE A 10 33.68 -8.24 55.21
C PHE A 10 32.44 -7.35 55.00
N CYS A 11 31.88 -6.77 56.07
CA CYS A 11 30.75 -5.83 55.98
C CYS A 11 31.10 -4.59 55.16
N ILE A 12 32.29 -4.00 55.35
CA ILE A 12 32.75 -2.85 54.57
C ILE A 12 32.88 -3.24 53.10
N LEU A 13 33.41 -4.43 52.80
CA LEU A 13 33.61 -4.90 51.43
C LEU A 13 32.28 -5.14 50.69
N VAL A 14 31.26 -5.67 51.37
CA VAL A 14 29.91 -5.81 50.79
C VAL A 14 29.27 -4.45 50.51
N ILE A 15 29.43 -3.47 51.40
CA ILE A 15 28.91 -2.11 51.21
C ILE A 15 29.58 -1.44 49.99
N VAL A 16 30.90 -1.57 49.85
CA VAL A 16 31.64 -1.00 48.71
C VAL A 16 31.21 -1.65 47.39
N ILE A 17 31.01 -2.97 47.36
CA ILE A 17 30.51 -3.67 46.16
C ILE A 17 29.08 -3.22 45.82
N GLY A 18 28.21 -3.05 46.83
CA GLY A 18 26.85 -2.55 46.63
C GLY A 18 26.81 -1.15 46.02
N ILE A 19 27.66 -0.24 46.50
CA ILE A 19 27.79 1.13 45.95
C ILE A 19 28.31 1.07 44.50
N ALA A 20 29.31 0.23 44.21
CA ALA A 20 29.83 0.07 42.85
C ALA A 20 28.75 -0.44 41.88
N MET A 21 27.97 -1.45 42.27
CA MET A 21 26.88 -1.98 41.46
C MET A 21 25.79 -0.92 41.21
N ALA A 22 25.42 -0.12 42.21
CA ALA A 22 24.47 0.97 42.05
C ALA A 22 24.95 2.03 41.03
N THR A 23 26.23 2.41 41.08
CA THR A 23 26.81 3.35 40.11
C THR A 23 26.83 2.81 38.68
N VAL A 24 27.01 1.49 38.51
CA VAL A 24 26.94 0.84 37.19
C VAL A 24 25.51 0.82 36.67
N VAL A 25 24.52 0.52 37.52
CA VAL A 25 23.09 0.55 37.13
C VAL A 25 22.67 1.96 36.70
N ILE A 26 23.02 2.99 37.47
CA ILE A 26 22.72 4.39 37.12
C ILE A 26 23.37 4.76 35.77
N LYS A 27 24.60 4.30 35.50
CA LYS A 27 25.29 4.58 34.24
C LYS A 27 24.68 3.82 33.04
N ILE A 28 24.14 2.62 33.26
CA ILE A 28 23.38 1.88 32.25
C ILE A 28 22.06 2.57 31.96
N GLU A 29 21.37 3.07 32.99
CA GLU A 29 20.08 3.76 32.86
C GLU A 29 20.24 5.13 32.17
N GLN A 30 21.31 5.88 32.50
CA GLN A 30 21.71 7.08 31.78
C GLN A 30 22.06 6.80 30.32
N LYS A 31 22.80 5.72 30.03
CA LYS A 31 23.11 5.32 28.66
C LYS A 31 21.86 4.89 27.88
N SER A 32 20.91 4.19 28.52
CA SER A 32 19.62 3.87 27.88
C SER A 32 18.75 5.10 27.66
N ASN A 33 18.90 6.15 28.46
CA ASN A 33 18.20 7.43 28.26
C ASN A 33 18.89 8.30 27.20
N GLU A 34 20.22 8.27 27.08
CA GLU A 34 20.96 8.92 25.97
C GLU A 34 20.70 8.19 24.63
N ASP A 35 20.71 6.85 24.61
CA ASP A 35 20.40 6.04 23.41
C ASP A 35 18.92 6.17 22.97
N ASN A 36 18.02 6.60 23.88
CA ASN A 36 16.62 6.96 23.56
C ASN A 36 16.46 8.44 23.19
N ALA A 37 17.25 9.35 23.75
CA ALA A 37 17.22 10.77 23.41
C ALA A 37 17.79 11.05 22.01
N ASP A 38 18.77 10.26 21.53
CA ASP A 38 19.30 10.35 20.17
C ASP A 38 18.42 9.64 19.11
N LYS A 39 17.34 8.94 19.52
CA LYS A 39 16.31 8.39 18.61
C LYS A 39 15.07 9.27 18.43
N GLU A 40 14.96 10.38 19.16
CA GLU A 40 13.89 11.37 18.95
C GLU A 40 14.31 12.57 18.08
N ASN A 41 15.53 12.60 17.51
CA ASN A 41 15.98 13.76 16.75
C ASN A 41 16.74 13.47 15.44
N ILE A 42 16.28 12.49 14.64
CA ILE A 42 16.43 12.51 13.16
C ILE A 42 15.18 11.86 12.54
N ASN A 43 14.11 12.65 12.42
CA ASN A 43 13.19 12.57 11.28
C ASN A 43 12.36 13.87 11.19
N SER A 44 13.07 15.00 11.10
CA SER A 44 12.60 16.14 10.30
C SER A 44 13.11 15.97 8.86
N GLU A 45 12.90 14.78 8.29
CA GLU A 45 12.86 14.64 6.84
C GLU A 45 11.55 15.31 6.43
N SER A 46 11.61 16.55 5.92
CA SER A 46 10.51 17.40 5.50
C SER A 46 9.18 16.66 5.29
N THR A 47 8.37 16.58 6.35
CA THR A 47 6.92 16.55 6.20
C THR A 47 6.56 17.95 5.72
N SER A 48 6.77 18.17 4.42
CA SER A 48 5.93 19.10 3.70
C SER A 48 4.51 18.78 4.15
N ASN A 49 3.82 19.76 4.72
CA ASN A 49 2.39 19.69 4.96
C ASN A 49 1.74 19.65 3.57
N ILE A 50 1.87 18.52 2.87
CA ILE A 50 1.24 18.26 1.59
C ILE A 50 -0.21 18.06 1.96
N THR A 51 -1.02 19.05 1.61
CA THR A 51 -2.47 18.89 1.65
C THR A 51 -2.84 17.78 0.68
N PRO A 52 -3.65 16.79 1.10
CA PRO A 52 -4.22 15.80 0.20
C PRO A 52 -4.83 16.44 -1.04
N THR A 53 -4.61 15.86 -2.21
CA THR A 53 -5.25 16.33 -3.45
C THR A 53 -6.74 16.01 -3.44
N GLU A 54 -7.52 16.72 -4.26
CA GLU A 54 -8.95 16.42 -4.43
C GLU A 54 -9.16 14.97 -4.90
N ASP A 55 -8.32 14.48 -5.82
CA ASP A 55 -8.34 13.11 -6.31
C ASP A 55 -8.03 12.08 -5.21
N ALA A 56 -7.06 12.36 -4.35
CA ALA A 56 -6.71 11.48 -3.24
C ALA A 56 -7.87 11.35 -2.24
N LEU A 57 -8.53 12.47 -1.93
CA LEU A 57 -9.71 12.50 -1.06
C LEU A 57 -10.93 11.85 -1.72
N ARG A 58 -11.13 12.07 -3.03
CA ARG A 58 -12.17 11.42 -3.83
C ARG A 58 -11.99 9.91 -3.82
N PHE A 59 -10.77 9.42 -4.08
CA PHE A 59 -10.44 8.01 -4.10
C PHE A 59 -10.73 7.34 -2.75
N LYS A 60 -10.31 7.98 -1.64
CA LYS A 60 -10.64 7.54 -0.28
C LYS A 60 -12.16 7.43 -0.10
N LYS A 61 -12.89 8.50 -0.40
CA LYS A 61 -14.35 8.56 -0.23
C LYS A 61 -15.05 7.48 -1.04
N GLU A 62 -14.77 7.35 -2.34
CA GLU A 62 -15.43 6.38 -3.22
C GLU A 62 -15.23 4.93 -2.76
N TYR A 63 -14.04 4.60 -2.26
CA TYR A 63 -13.76 3.26 -1.72
C TYR A 63 -14.35 3.02 -0.33
N GLU A 64 -14.36 4.02 0.54
CA GLU A 64 -14.83 3.86 1.93
C GLU A 64 -16.35 3.98 2.06
N ASP A 65 -17.02 4.74 1.20
CA ASP A 65 -18.48 4.90 1.21
C ASP A 65 -19.24 3.56 1.04
N VAL A 66 -18.60 2.59 0.38
CA VAL A 66 -19.16 1.25 0.17
C VAL A 66 -18.73 0.24 1.24
N ASN A 67 -17.89 0.61 2.22
CA ASN A 67 -17.51 -0.26 3.34
C ASN A 67 -18.74 -0.82 4.06
N GLY A 68 -18.81 -2.14 4.23
CA GLY A 68 -19.89 -2.79 4.97
C GLY A 68 -21.29 -2.65 4.34
N THR A 69 -21.37 -2.20 3.08
CA THR A 69 -22.64 -2.17 2.35
C THR A 69 -22.91 -3.50 1.67
N ILE A 70 -24.18 -3.79 1.36
CA ILE A 70 -24.60 -5.01 0.66
C ILE A 70 -24.54 -4.74 -0.84
N ARG A 71 -23.87 -5.61 -1.59
CA ARG A 71 -23.82 -5.52 -3.04
C ARG A 71 -25.09 -6.10 -3.65
N GLU A 72 -25.84 -5.28 -4.40
CA GLU A 72 -27.11 -5.68 -4.99
C GLU A 72 -27.01 -6.91 -5.91
N LYS A 73 -25.90 -7.04 -6.64
CA LYS A 73 -25.69 -8.11 -7.62
C LYS A 73 -25.75 -9.53 -7.04
N ASP A 74 -25.31 -9.72 -5.79
CA ASP A 74 -25.21 -11.05 -5.19
C ASP A 74 -25.47 -11.09 -3.67
N GLY A 75 -25.90 -9.98 -3.07
CA GLY A 75 -26.25 -9.91 -1.64
C GLY A 75 -25.07 -10.00 -0.68
N MET A 76 -23.84 -9.96 -1.20
CA MET A 76 -22.62 -10.11 -0.39
C MET A 76 -22.20 -8.78 0.23
N LEU A 77 -21.64 -8.84 1.44
CA LEU A 77 -21.10 -7.68 2.14
C LEU A 77 -19.78 -7.26 1.52
N PHE A 78 -19.60 -5.98 1.23
CA PHE A 78 -18.30 -5.47 0.81
C PHE A 78 -17.29 -5.51 1.97
N ASN A 79 -16.06 -5.95 1.67
CA ASN A 79 -14.93 -5.82 2.58
C ASN A 79 -14.64 -4.35 2.89
N ASN A 80 -14.16 -4.10 4.09
CA ASN A 80 -13.74 -2.77 4.51
C ASN A 80 -12.31 -2.48 4.07
N VAL A 81 -12.07 -1.28 3.59
CA VAL A 81 -10.75 -0.73 3.32
C VAL A 81 -10.57 0.57 4.10
N ASP A 82 -9.31 0.91 4.39
CA ASP A 82 -8.91 2.18 4.99
C ASP A 82 -7.85 2.81 4.08
N ILE A 83 -8.23 3.89 3.42
CA ILE A 83 -7.42 4.59 2.43
C ILE A 83 -6.83 5.84 3.09
N PRO A 84 -5.49 5.99 3.12
CA PRO A 84 -4.87 7.21 3.62
C PRO A 84 -5.32 8.43 2.81
N GLU A 85 -5.61 9.55 3.48
CA GLU A 85 -5.92 10.81 2.80
C GLU A 85 -4.77 11.25 1.89
N GLN A 86 -3.52 11.11 2.37
CA GLN A 86 -2.35 11.28 1.54
C GLN A 86 -2.05 9.99 0.77
N ASN A 87 -2.47 9.95 -0.49
CA ASN A 87 -2.17 8.87 -1.43
C ASN A 87 -1.80 9.45 -2.81
N PRO A 88 -1.09 8.70 -3.67
CA PRO A 88 -0.58 9.23 -4.94
C PRO A 88 -1.60 9.16 -6.08
N ILE A 89 -2.88 8.92 -5.78
CA ILE A 89 -3.89 8.69 -6.83
C ILE A 89 -4.20 9.99 -7.57
N GLN A 90 -4.22 9.89 -8.90
CA GLN A 90 -4.70 10.92 -9.81
C GLN A 90 -5.70 10.29 -10.78
N TYR A 91 -6.93 10.76 -10.82
CA TYR A 91 -7.94 10.22 -11.74
C TYR A 91 -7.60 10.59 -13.18
N ILE A 92 -7.91 9.67 -14.10
CA ILE A 92 -7.83 9.90 -15.54
C ILE A 92 -9.09 9.37 -16.22
N ASN A 93 -9.46 9.98 -17.34
CA ASN A 93 -10.46 9.44 -18.27
C ASN A 93 -9.81 8.55 -19.37
N ILE A 94 -10.63 8.02 -20.27
CA ILE A 94 -10.16 7.09 -21.31
C ILE A 94 -9.21 7.75 -22.31
N ASP A 95 -9.47 9.01 -22.69
CA ASP A 95 -8.62 9.79 -23.60
C ASP A 95 -7.23 10.01 -22.99
N GLU A 96 -7.17 10.39 -21.71
CA GLU A 96 -5.94 10.56 -20.95
C GLU A 96 -5.20 9.24 -20.79
N PHE A 97 -5.91 8.12 -20.60
CA PHE A 97 -5.30 6.80 -20.53
C PHE A 97 -4.64 6.42 -21.86
N VAL A 98 -5.34 6.60 -22.98
CA VAL A 98 -4.80 6.38 -24.32
C VAL A 98 -3.61 7.29 -24.60
N ASP A 99 -3.66 8.55 -24.18
CA ASP A 99 -2.51 9.46 -24.31
C ASP A 99 -1.31 8.99 -23.48
N ILE A 100 -1.53 8.45 -22.27
CA ILE A 100 -0.44 7.88 -21.47
C ILE A 100 0.20 6.70 -22.19
N LEU A 101 -0.61 5.79 -22.74
CA LEU A 101 -0.13 4.64 -23.50
C LEU A 101 0.70 5.06 -24.73
N ASN A 102 0.22 6.06 -25.46
CA ASN A 102 0.78 6.42 -26.75
C ASN A 102 1.88 7.47 -26.70
N ASN A 103 1.93 8.31 -25.67
CA ASN A 103 2.77 9.51 -25.66
C ASN A 103 3.53 9.78 -24.36
N LYS A 104 3.20 9.12 -23.26
CA LYS A 104 3.84 9.39 -21.95
C LYS A 104 4.44 8.12 -21.33
N SER A 105 5.06 8.31 -20.18
CA SER A 105 5.46 7.25 -19.25
C SER A 105 4.68 7.46 -17.96
N GLY A 106 4.28 6.38 -17.31
CA GLY A 106 3.47 6.47 -16.10
C GLY A 106 3.11 5.12 -15.51
N ILE A 107 2.64 5.16 -14.28
CA ILE A 107 2.01 4.01 -13.64
C ILE A 107 0.51 4.22 -13.72
N VAL A 108 -0.21 3.25 -14.30
CA VAL A 108 -1.68 3.28 -14.39
C VAL A 108 -2.25 2.11 -13.59
N PHE A 109 -3.22 2.41 -12.73
CA PHE A 109 -3.99 1.44 -11.97
C PHE A 109 -5.44 1.44 -12.46
N LEU A 110 -5.91 0.29 -12.93
CA LEU A 110 -7.27 0.05 -13.38
C LEU A 110 -8.02 -0.72 -12.28
N SER A 111 -9.14 -0.18 -11.82
CA SER A 111 -9.94 -0.84 -10.78
C SER A 111 -11.40 -0.38 -10.81
N SER A 112 -12.19 -0.84 -9.83
CA SER A 112 -13.44 -0.19 -9.44
C SER A 112 -13.62 -0.27 -7.91
N PRO A 113 -14.22 0.76 -7.26
CA PRO A 113 -14.54 0.72 -5.83
C PRO A 113 -15.47 -0.42 -5.41
N THR A 114 -16.26 -0.98 -6.35
CA THR A 114 -17.25 -2.05 -6.11
C THR A 114 -16.77 -3.44 -6.53
N CYS A 115 -15.50 -3.58 -6.92
CA CYS A 115 -14.87 -4.85 -7.28
C CYS A 115 -14.19 -5.47 -6.04
N PRO A 116 -14.61 -6.66 -5.55
CA PRO A 116 -14.08 -7.22 -4.30
C PRO A 116 -12.57 -7.48 -4.32
N TYR A 117 -12.05 -8.02 -5.43
CA TYR A 117 -10.61 -8.21 -5.62
C TYR A 117 -9.83 -6.89 -5.61
N CYS A 118 -10.41 -5.85 -6.22
CA CYS A 118 -9.81 -4.52 -6.30
C CYS A 118 -9.72 -3.86 -4.92
N ARG A 119 -10.74 -4.05 -4.09
CA ARG A 119 -10.74 -3.61 -2.69
C ARG A 119 -9.78 -4.40 -1.84
N ALA A 120 -9.69 -5.72 -2.04
CA ALA A 120 -8.80 -6.58 -1.28
C ALA A 120 -7.31 -6.23 -1.52
N SER A 121 -6.94 -5.84 -2.75
CA SER A 121 -5.54 -5.58 -3.12
C SER A 121 -5.07 -4.14 -2.87
N ILE A 122 -5.97 -3.17 -2.65
CA ILE A 122 -5.62 -1.74 -2.69
C ILE A 122 -4.61 -1.33 -1.62
N SER A 123 -4.75 -1.85 -0.40
CA SER A 123 -3.84 -1.53 0.71
C SER A 123 -2.40 -1.93 0.40
N SER A 124 -2.21 -3.07 -0.28
CA SER A 124 -0.88 -3.54 -0.70
C SER A 124 -0.26 -2.61 -1.77
N LEU A 125 -1.06 -2.09 -2.71
CA LEU A 125 -0.59 -1.11 -3.70
C LEU A 125 -0.15 0.20 -3.02
N LEU A 126 -1.02 0.78 -2.18
CA LEU A 126 -0.74 2.05 -1.51
C LEU A 126 0.45 1.94 -0.55
N LYS A 127 0.61 0.80 0.13
CA LYS A 127 1.80 0.51 0.94
C LYS A 127 3.07 0.53 0.09
N ALA A 128 3.09 -0.20 -1.03
CA ALA A 128 4.25 -0.23 -1.93
C ALA A 128 4.58 1.16 -2.49
N ALA A 129 3.57 1.92 -2.91
CA ALA A 129 3.74 3.27 -3.44
C ALA A 129 4.31 4.24 -2.39
N LYS A 130 3.82 4.17 -1.14
CA LYS A 130 4.32 4.97 -0.02
C LYS A 130 5.79 4.69 0.27
N GLU A 131 6.18 3.42 0.35
CA GLU A 131 7.58 3.04 0.60
C GLU A 131 8.53 3.48 -0.52
N LEU A 132 8.04 3.48 -1.77
CA LEU A 132 8.79 3.95 -2.94
C LEU A 132 8.74 5.47 -3.13
N LYS A 133 8.13 6.22 -2.18
CA LYS A 133 7.95 7.68 -2.24
C LYS A 133 7.32 8.13 -3.56
N MET A 134 6.39 7.35 -4.09
CA MET A 134 5.69 7.68 -5.33
C MET A 134 4.74 8.86 -5.11
N THR A 135 4.76 9.80 -6.04
CA THR A 135 3.90 10.99 -6.02
C THR A 135 2.65 10.85 -6.88
N THR A 136 2.67 9.94 -7.87
CA THR A 136 1.58 9.79 -8.84
C THR A 136 1.41 8.34 -9.26
N ILE A 137 0.16 7.86 -9.19
CA ILE A 137 -0.38 6.68 -9.84
C ILE A 137 -1.66 7.13 -10.53
N TYR A 138 -1.68 7.07 -11.86
CA TYR A 138 -2.88 7.39 -12.61
C TYR A 138 -3.93 6.31 -12.38
N TYR A 139 -5.16 6.70 -12.11
CA TYR A 139 -6.25 5.82 -11.73
C TYR A 139 -7.39 5.90 -12.73
N TYR A 140 -7.73 4.75 -13.30
CA TYR A 140 -8.85 4.60 -14.21
C TYR A 140 -9.91 3.71 -13.56
N ASP A 141 -11.08 4.30 -13.27
CA ASP A 141 -12.23 3.59 -12.71
C ASP A 141 -13.12 3.05 -13.82
N ILE A 142 -13.02 1.74 -14.07
CA ILE A 142 -13.76 1.08 -15.15
C ILE A 142 -15.28 1.09 -14.96
N SER A 143 -15.78 1.44 -13.76
CA SER A 143 -17.23 1.49 -13.50
C SER A 143 -17.88 2.75 -14.03
N LYS A 144 -17.10 3.73 -14.47
CA LYS A 144 -17.60 4.95 -15.12
C LYS A 144 -17.91 4.73 -16.60
N ASP A 145 -17.20 3.82 -17.26
CA ASP A 145 -17.40 3.44 -18.67
C ASP A 145 -18.77 2.82 -18.94
N GLU A 146 -19.43 2.21 -17.95
CA GLU A 146 -20.80 1.72 -18.13
C GLU A 146 -21.81 2.85 -18.40
N ASN A 147 -21.42 4.11 -18.14
CA ASN A 147 -22.26 5.30 -18.32
C ASN A 147 -21.69 6.33 -19.31
N GLU A 148 -20.46 6.15 -19.80
CA GLU A 148 -19.80 7.08 -20.72
C GLU A 148 -19.86 6.56 -22.17
N THR A 149 -20.11 7.46 -23.13
CA THR A 149 -19.99 7.16 -24.56
C THR A 149 -18.52 7.20 -24.95
N ASP A 150 -17.75 6.22 -24.49
CA ASP A 150 -16.36 6.06 -24.93
C ASP A 150 -16.33 6.00 -26.45
N SER A 151 -15.43 6.77 -27.07
CA SER A 151 -15.29 6.68 -28.52
C SER A 151 -14.71 5.31 -28.89
N GLU A 152 -15.24 4.74 -29.97
CA GLU A 152 -14.85 3.41 -30.43
C GLU A 152 -13.34 3.32 -30.70
N ASN A 153 -12.69 4.44 -31.01
CA ASN A 153 -11.24 4.51 -31.25
C ASN A 153 -10.43 4.17 -29.99
N GLU A 154 -10.74 4.77 -28.84
CA GLU A 154 -10.01 4.59 -27.59
C GLU A 154 -10.13 3.15 -27.10
N ILE A 155 -11.32 2.56 -27.19
CA ILE A 155 -11.53 1.14 -26.88
C ILE A 155 -10.67 0.25 -27.79
N GLN A 156 -10.57 0.57 -29.09
CA GLN A 156 -9.71 -0.18 -29.99
C GLN A 156 -8.22 0.00 -29.66
N GLU A 157 -7.77 1.18 -29.22
CA GLU A 157 -6.41 1.37 -28.70
C GLU A 157 -6.15 0.43 -27.51
N LEU A 158 -7.04 0.42 -26.51
CA LEU A 158 -6.90 -0.40 -25.31
C LEU A 158 -6.89 -1.90 -25.63
N LYS A 159 -7.67 -2.33 -26.63
CA LYS A 159 -7.62 -3.70 -27.17
C LYS A 159 -6.26 -4.01 -27.80
N ARG A 160 -5.65 -3.09 -28.56
CA ARG A 160 -4.32 -3.30 -29.15
C ARG A 160 -3.22 -3.46 -28.09
N TYR A 161 -3.33 -2.76 -26.97
CA TYR A 161 -2.44 -2.96 -25.82
C TYR A 161 -2.79 -4.20 -24.97
N GLY A 162 -3.88 -4.91 -25.27
CA GLY A 162 -4.31 -6.11 -24.56
C GLY A 162 -4.89 -5.85 -23.16
N ILE A 163 -5.29 -4.60 -22.89
CA ILE A 163 -5.88 -4.13 -21.63
C ILE A 163 -7.34 -4.59 -21.56
N ILE A 164 -8.07 -4.41 -22.67
CA ILE A 164 -9.42 -4.91 -22.88
C ILE A 164 -9.36 -6.14 -23.79
N THR A 165 -10.16 -7.15 -23.49
CA THR A 165 -10.45 -8.28 -24.39
C THR A 165 -11.94 -8.33 -24.71
N GLU A 166 -12.35 -9.12 -25.70
CA GLU A 166 -13.76 -9.44 -25.92
C GLU A 166 -14.08 -10.78 -25.27
N ASN A 167 -15.22 -10.86 -24.58
CA ASN A 167 -15.76 -12.14 -24.13
C ASN A 167 -16.49 -12.86 -25.27
N GLU A 168 -17.00 -14.07 -25.01
CA GLU A 168 -17.73 -14.87 -26.01
C GLU A 168 -18.99 -14.19 -26.57
N GLU A 169 -19.53 -13.18 -25.87
CA GLU A 169 -20.69 -12.39 -26.28
C GLU A 169 -20.31 -11.10 -27.03
N GLY A 170 -19.02 -10.88 -27.31
CA GLY A 170 -18.51 -9.67 -27.97
C GLY A 170 -18.50 -8.42 -27.08
N LYS A 171 -18.69 -8.57 -25.77
CA LYS A 171 -18.61 -7.45 -24.82
C LYS A 171 -17.17 -7.25 -24.35
N ASN A 172 -16.81 -5.99 -24.13
CA ASN A 172 -15.53 -5.62 -23.54
C ASN A 172 -15.39 -6.24 -22.14
N ALA A 173 -14.26 -6.89 -21.92
CA ALA A 173 -13.87 -7.52 -20.68
C ALA A 173 -12.56 -6.88 -20.20
N TRP A 174 -12.65 -6.19 -19.06
CA TRP A 174 -11.53 -5.53 -18.41
C TRP A 174 -10.80 -6.48 -17.46
N LYS A 175 -9.47 -6.40 -17.46
CA LYS A 175 -8.65 -7.12 -16.49
C LYS A 175 -8.46 -6.21 -15.28
N ILE A 176 -9.22 -6.43 -14.21
CA ILE A 176 -9.09 -5.66 -12.96
C ILE A 176 -8.95 -6.59 -11.74
N PRO A 177 -8.32 -6.12 -10.65
CA PRO A 177 -7.48 -4.91 -10.58
C PRO A 177 -6.18 -5.10 -11.37
N GLN A 178 -5.76 -4.10 -12.15
CA GLN A 178 -4.54 -4.20 -12.97
C GLN A 178 -3.64 -2.98 -12.77
N LEU A 179 -2.36 -3.24 -12.57
CA LEU A 179 -1.33 -2.21 -12.49
C LEU A 179 -0.43 -2.32 -13.72
N LEU A 180 -0.22 -1.20 -14.39
CA LEU A 180 0.61 -1.08 -15.59
C LEU A 180 1.76 -0.12 -15.29
N ASN A 181 2.97 -0.52 -15.67
CA ASN A 181 4.10 0.38 -15.80
C ASN A 181 4.32 0.63 -17.29
N ILE A 182 4.16 1.88 -17.71
CA ILE A 182 4.25 2.29 -19.11
C ILE A 182 5.50 3.17 -19.27
N LYS A 183 6.37 2.80 -20.21
CA LYS A 183 7.52 3.62 -20.62
C LYS A 183 7.74 3.48 -22.12
N ASP A 184 8.11 4.57 -22.77
CA ASP A 184 8.46 4.60 -24.19
C ASP A 184 7.40 3.91 -25.07
N LYS A 185 6.12 4.22 -24.79
CA LYS A 185 4.95 3.70 -25.51
C LYS A 185 4.76 2.19 -25.41
N LYS A 186 5.28 1.57 -24.34
CA LYS A 186 5.18 0.14 -24.07
C LYS A 186 4.78 -0.12 -22.63
N ILE A 187 3.99 -1.17 -22.43
CA ILE A 187 3.76 -1.74 -21.09
C ILE A 187 4.99 -2.58 -20.74
N VAL A 188 5.82 -2.04 -19.85
CA VAL A 188 7.14 -2.60 -19.49
C VAL A 188 7.04 -3.65 -18.41
N SER A 189 6.02 -3.52 -17.57
CA SER A 189 5.67 -4.46 -16.52
C SER A 189 4.19 -4.31 -16.21
N SER A 190 3.53 -5.40 -15.83
CA SER A 190 2.15 -5.35 -15.37
C SER A 190 1.86 -6.46 -14.36
N ALA A 191 0.82 -6.26 -13.57
CA ALA A 191 0.31 -7.26 -12.64
C ALA A 191 -1.20 -7.17 -12.49
N ASN A 192 -1.82 -8.31 -12.21
CA ASN A 192 -3.20 -8.37 -11.76
C ASN A 192 -3.24 -8.58 -10.24
N GLY A 193 -3.99 -7.74 -9.52
CA GLY A 193 -4.07 -7.80 -8.05
C GLY A 193 -4.94 -8.92 -7.49
N ALA A 194 -5.61 -9.70 -8.34
CA ALA A 194 -6.29 -10.94 -7.97
C ALA A 194 -5.37 -12.18 -8.06
N MET A 195 -4.05 -11.98 -8.22
CA MET A 195 -3.05 -13.06 -8.25
C MET A 195 -2.74 -13.60 -6.84
N TYR A 196 -3.74 -14.16 -6.19
CA TYR A 196 -3.62 -14.89 -4.93
C TYR A 196 -4.67 -16.00 -4.87
N GLU A 197 -4.36 -17.09 -4.18
CA GLU A 197 -5.30 -18.18 -3.98
C GLU A 197 -6.13 -17.93 -2.73
N LEU A 198 -7.45 -18.13 -2.82
CA LEU A 198 -8.33 -18.08 -1.67
C LEU A 198 -8.10 -19.32 -0.80
N GLU A 199 -7.97 -19.12 0.51
CA GLU A 199 -7.87 -20.20 1.47
C GLU A 199 -9.21 -20.94 1.61
N ASN A 200 -9.19 -22.14 2.20
CA ASN A 200 -10.40 -22.94 2.36
C ASN A 200 -11.45 -22.17 3.20
N GLY A 201 -12.64 -21.96 2.62
CA GLY A 201 -13.73 -21.19 3.24
C GLY A 201 -13.60 -19.68 3.11
N GLN A 202 -12.51 -19.17 2.52
CA GLN A 202 -12.35 -17.76 2.20
C GLN A 202 -13.04 -17.43 0.88
N THR A 203 -13.67 -16.27 0.83
CA THR A 203 -14.29 -15.68 -0.35
C THR A 203 -13.53 -14.42 -0.76
N LYS A 204 -13.81 -13.92 -1.97
CA LYS A 204 -13.28 -12.63 -2.45
C LYS A 204 -13.75 -11.40 -1.65
N TYR A 205 -14.69 -11.57 -0.72
CA TYR A 205 -15.20 -10.53 0.18
C TYR A 205 -14.54 -10.56 1.55
N ASP A 206 -13.77 -11.59 1.84
CA ASP A 206 -13.06 -11.69 3.11
C ASP A 206 -11.79 -10.85 3.06
N LYS A 207 -11.33 -10.44 4.24
CA LYS A 207 -10.02 -9.81 4.37
C LYS A 207 -8.93 -10.79 3.95
N LEU A 208 -7.92 -10.28 3.26
CA LEU A 208 -6.74 -11.06 2.94
C LEU A 208 -5.96 -11.44 4.20
N THR A 209 -5.34 -12.61 4.16
CA THR A 209 -4.36 -13.01 5.17
C THR A 209 -3.07 -12.21 4.99
N GLN A 210 -2.24 -12.15 6.03
CA GLN A 210 -0.99 -11.39 5.94
C GLN A 210 -0.08 -11.88 4.81
N THR A 211 -0.09 -13.19 4.53
CA THR A 211 0.64 -13.80 3.42
C THR A 211 0.13 -13.30 2.08
N GLN A 212 -1.19 -13.35 1.85
CA GLN A 212 -1.81 -12.83 0.62
C GLN A 212 -1.53 -11.33 0.42
N GLU A 213 -1.66 -10.52 1.48
CA GLU A 213 -1.33 -9.09 1.44
C GLU A 213 0.14 -8.85 1.04
N ASN A 214 1.07 -9.63 1.59
CA ASN A 214 2.49 -9.55 1.29
C ASN A 214 2.83 -10.00 -0.14
N ASP A 215 2.17 -11.06 -0.63
CA ASP A 215 2.37 -11.56 -1.99
C ASP A 215 1.93 -10.51 -3.02
N ILE A 216 0.74 -9.93 -2.84
CA ILE A 216 0.25 -8.83 -3.68
C ILE A 216 1.16 -7.61 -3.58
N TYR A 217 1.60 -7.24 -2.37
CA TYR A 217 2.54 -6.14 -2.18
C TYR A 217 3.83 -6.36 -2.97
N ASN A 218 4.40 -7.58 -2.94
CA ASN A 218 5.62 -7.91 -3.68
C ASN A 218 5.40 -7.86 -5.20
N ILE A 219 4.25 -8.36 -5.66
CA ILE A 219 3.84 -8.30 -7.07
C ILE A 219 3.75 -6.84 -7.54
N TYR A 220 3.05 -5.98 -6.80
CA TYR A 220 2.95 -4.56 -7.16
C TYR A 220 4.28 -3.85 -7.07
N LYS A 221 5.06 -4.07 -6.01
CA LYS A 221 6.41 -3.48 -5.88
C LYS A 221 7.29 -3.82 -7.06
N LYS A 222 7.26 -5.06 -7.55
CA LYS A 222 8.01 -5.49 -8.75
C LYS A 222 7.62 -4.70 -10.00
N VAL A 223 6.32 -4.44 -10.20
CA VAL A 223 5.84 -3.60 -11.31
C VAL A 223 6.33 -2.17 -11.16
N LEU A 224 6.20 -1.59 -9.96
CA LEU A 224 6.57 -0.20 -9.67
C LEU A 224 8.08 0.06 -9.81
N THR A 225 8.92 -0.90 -9.41
CA THR A 225 10.39 -0.75 -9.47
C THR A 225 11.00 -1.20 -10.79
N TYR A 226 10.20 -1.68 -11.75
CA TYR A 226 10.76 -2.18 -13.01
C TYR A 226 11.44 -1.06 -13.79
N SER A 227 12.75 -1.19 -13.98
CA SER A 227 13.60 -0.35 -14.81
C SER A 227 14.26 -1.24 -15.86
N TYR A 228 14.08 -0.87 -17.13
CA TYR A 228 14.72 -1.51 -18.28
C TYR A 228 16.24 -1.46 -18.19
#